data_AF-A0A9X3CSR0-F1
#
_entry.id   AF-A0A9X3CSR0-F1
#
_cell.length_a   1.000
_cell.length_b   1.000
_cell.length_c   1.000
_cell.angle_alpha   90.00
_cell.angle_beta   90.00
_cell.angle_gamma   90.00
#
_symmetry.space_group_name_H-M   'P 1'
#
loop_
_entity.id
_entity.type
_entity.pdbx_description
1 polymer ?
#
loop_
_entity_poly.entity_id
_entity_poly.type
_entity_poly.pdbx_seq_one_letter_code
_entity_poly.pdbx_strand_id
1 'polypeptide(L)'
;MLQGWLASFLLGFAVVIMSPAVASKEMAKEEVDYWLNSEQVKLKVSEFIRLVEKDDIDSLKFSINRLALPQQEVARFLLLKNIEQHDIILTSKMAIFVRGQQSLPPTYTVLERGEGYEFSVPAFNYPAISSRLIKQWQNDQKTLDFILLTESGQLNLREWLSEGSDYDNQNRESVLVNEFDSLSPKGSDFLIGQLTNTKVTEWLPSTRVLVRMAQVSEDEQLYQLLWKMRADHNSQSELERLAALETPFSQQQIMLAAMNPSLKNQALSELAQINPLPDEVKQFLVSRMTTSDDASFVAQQLAQYGHSGWVRDVVSTNSDVKENLILRALSN
;
A
#
# COMPACT_ATOMS: atom_id res chain seq x y z
N MET A 1 51.68 -15.08 -41.15
CA MET A 1 50.96 -13.99 -41.85
C MET A 1 49.54 -14.34 -42.31
N LEU A 2 49.06 -15.59 -42.21
CA LEU A 2 47.69 -15.98 -42.63
C LEU A 2 46.59 -15.81 -41.56
N GLN A 3 46.92 -15.59 -40.28
CA GLN A 3 45.92 -15.44 -39.21
C GLN A 3 45.33 -14.02 -39.10
N GLY A 4 46.05 -12.99 -39.57
CA GLY A 4 45.55 -11.61 -39.58
C GLY A 4 44.41 -11.39 -40.58
N TRP A 5 44.44 -12.11 -41.71
CA TRP A 5 43.42 -11.97 -42.77
C TRP A 5 42.07 -12.60 -42.40
N LEU A 6 42.08 -13.71 -41.64
CA LEU A 6 40.86 -14.33 -41.12
C LEU A 6 40.18 -13.47 -40.04
N ALA A 7 40.96 -12.81 -39.18
CA ALA A 7 40.42 -11.89 -38.19
C ALA A 7 39.79 -10.65 -38.84
N SER A 8 40.38 -10.11 -39.90
CA SER A 8 39.80 -9.00 -40.67
C SER A 8 38.54 -9.40 -41.45
N PHE A 9 38.46 -10.62 -41.96
CA PHE A 9 37.25 -11.14 -42.61
C PHE A 9 36.10 -11.38 -41.62
N LEU A 10 36.40 -11.90 -40.42
CA LEU A 10 35.41 -12.08 -39.36
C LEU A 10 34.92 -10.75 -38.79
N LEU A 11 35.79 -9.75 -38.66
CA LEU A 11 35.39 -8.40 -38.25
C LEU A 11 34.51 -7.72 -39.31
N GLY A 12 34.82 -7.90 -40.61
CA GLY A 12 34.02 -7.38 -41.71
C GLY A 12 32.61 -7.99 -41.79
N PHE A 13 32.46 -9.28 -41.47
CA PHE A 13 31.14 -9.92 -41.39
C PHE A 13 30.35 -9.51 -40.15
N ALA A 14 31.01 -9.22 -39.02
CA ALA A 14 30.35 -8.77 -37.79
C ALA A 14 29.68 -7.39 -37.94
N VAL A 15 30.24 -6.50 -38.79
CA VAL A 15 29.66 -5.17 -39.05
C VAL A 15 28.40 -5.24 -39.93
N VAL A 16 28.24 -6.28 -40.74
CA VAL A 16 27.06 -6.45 -41.61
C VAL A 16 25.85 -7.05 -40.87
N ILE A 17 26.06 -7.62 -39.66
CA ILE A 17 24.99 -8.22 -38.83
C ILE A 17 24.48 -7.23 -37.76
N MET A 18 25.07 -6.03 -37.66
CA MET A 18 24.39 -4.95 -36.95
C MET A 18 23.17 -4.52 -37.76
N SER A 19 22.00 -5.07 -37.41
CA SER A 19 20.72 -4.50 -37.76
C SER A 19 20.80 -2.99 -37.58
N PRO A 20 20.37 -2.17 -38.57
CA PRO A 20 20.37 -0.73 -38.39
C PRO A 20 19.58 -0.45 -37.12
N ALA A 21 20.22 0.22 -36.14
CA ALA A 21 19.47 0.84 -35.07
C ALA A 21 18.44 1.71 -35.78
N VAL A 22 17.15 1.32 -35.68
CA VAL A 22 16.06 2.05 -36.30
C VAL A 22 16.07 3.42 -35.65
N ALA A 23 16.68 4.39 -36.31
CA ALA A 23 16.73 5.75 -35.82
C ALA A 23 15.29 6.23 -35.69
N SER A 24 14.88 6.59 -34.47
CA SER A 24 13.57 7.15 -34.23
C SER A 24 13.40 8.40 -35.09
N LYS A 25 12.23 8.54 -35.71
CA LYS A 25 11.91 9.68 -36.55
C LYS A 25 11.37 10.81 -35.69
N GLU A 26 12.10 11.92 -35.64
CA GLU A 26 11.64 13.13 -34.97
C GLU A 26 10.39 13.72 -35.66
N MET A 27 9.42 14.13 -34.86
CA MET A 27 8.19 14.82 -35.26
C MET A 27 8.11 16.18 -34.57
N ALA A 28 7.60 17.17 -35.30
CA ALA A 28 7.25 18.46 -34.72
C ALA A 28 6.04 18.31 -33.79
N LYS A 29 5.96 19.15 -32.74
CA LYS A 29 4.89 19.08 -31.75
C LYS A 29 3.50 19.32 -32.37
N GLU A 30 3.42 20.22 -33.34
CA GLU A 30 2.19 20.53 -34.08
C GLU A 30 1.71 19.31 -34.89
N GLU A 31 2.64 18.48 -35.38
CA GLU A 31 2.30 17.25 -36.10
C GLU A 31 1.76 16.19 -35.13
N VAL A 32 2.34 16.08 -33.93
CA VAL A 32 1.82 15.21 -32.86
C VAL A 32 0.39 15.62 -32.49
N ASP A 33 0.16 16.91 -32.26
CA ASP A 33 -1.16 17.45 -31.91
C ASP A 33 -2.18 17.23 -33.04
N TYR A 34 -1.77 17.38 -34.30
CA TYR A 34 -2.61 17.06 -35.46
C TYR A 34 -3.06 15.59 -35.44
N TRP A 35 -2.13 14.66 -35.23
CA TRP A 35 -2.45 13.23 -35.24
C TRP A 35 -3.33 12.82 -34.06
N LEU A 36 -3.07 13.35 -32.85
CA LEU A 36 -3.91 13.10 -31.68
C LEU A 36 -5.35 13.59 -31.87
N ASN A 37 -5.54 14.63 -32.68
CA ASN A 37 -6.84 15.21 -32.97
C ASN A 37 -7.48 14.70 -34.28
N SER A 38 -6.83 13.79 -35.00
CA SER A 38 -7.33 13.26 -36.27
C SER A 38 -8.64 12.48 -36.08
N GLU A 39 -9.73 12.98 -36.69
CA GLU A 39 -11.04 12.33 -36.63
C GLU A 39 -11.03 10.91 -37.23
N GLN A 40 -10.24 10.69 -38.29
CA GLN A 40 -10.09 9.36 -38.89
C GLN A 40 -9.50 8.35 -37.90
N VAL A 41 -8.48 8.75 -37.14
CA VAL A 41 -7.84 7.88 -36.14
C VAL A 41 -8.79 7.65 -34.96
N LYS A 42 -9.47 8.69 -34.48
CA LYS A 42 -10.45 8.56 -33.39
C LYS A 42 -11.57 7.59 -33.74
N LEU A 43 -12.13 7.66 -34.95
CA LEU A 43 -13.15 6.72 -35.43
C LEU A 43 -12.64 5.26 -35.41
N LYS A 44 -11.38 5.05 -35.81
CA LYS A 44 -10.75 3.72 -35.73
C LYS A 44 -10.52 3.25 -34.31
N VAL A 45 -10.12 4.13 -33.40
CA VAL A 45 -10.01 3.81 -31.97
C VAL A 45 -11.38 3.43 -31.40
N SER A 46 -12.47 4.09 -31.79
CA SER A 46 -13.83 3.69 -31.38
C SER A 46 -14.27 2.33 -31.95
N GLU A 47 -13.80 1.94 -33.15
CA GLU A 47 -13.94 0.56 -33.63
C GLU A 47 -13.13 -0.42 -32.77
N PHE A 48 -11.91 -0.06 -32.37
CA PHE A 48 -11.03 -0.89 -31.56
C PHE A 48 -11.58 -1.10 -30.15
N ILE A 49 -12.17 -0.08 -29.53
CA ILE A 49 -12.83 -0.21 -28.22
C ILE A 49 -13.98 -1.23 -28.29
N ARG A 50 -14.78 -1.23 -29.36
CA ARG A 50 -15.83 -2.25 -29.55
C ARG A 50 -15.28 -3.67 -29.70
N LEU A 51 -14.05 -3.84 -30.19
CA LEU A 51 -13.38 -5.14 -30.22
C LEU A 51 -12.87 -5.54 -28.83
N VAL A 52 -12.37 -4.57 -28.04
CA VAL A 52 -11.98 -4.78 -26.63
C VAL A 52 -13.18 -5.21 -25.78
N GLU A 53 -14.32 -4.52 -25.91
CA GLU A 53 -15.57 -4.86 -25.19
C GLU A 53 -16.08 -6.28 -25.50
N LYS A 54 -15.77 -6.78 -26.71
CA LYS A 54 -16.14 -8.14 -27.16
C LYS A 54 -15.07 -9.19 -26.89
N ASP A 55 -13.96 -8.82 -26.25
CA ASP A 55 -12.76 -9.67 -26.06
C ASP A 55 -12.21 -10.26 -27.39
N ASP A 56 -12.42 -9.58 -28.52
CA ASP A 56 -11.93 -10.00 -29.85
C ASP A 56 -10.54 -9.40 -30.13
N ILE A 57 -9.57 -9.88 -29.36
CA ILE A 57 -8.20 -9.35 -29.34
C ILE A 57 -7.41 -9.69 -30.62
N ASP A 58 -7.75 -10.79 -31.29
CA ASP A 58 -7.13 -11.18 -32.56
C ASP A 58 -7.52 -10.21 -33.69
N SER A 59 -8.82 -9.89 -33.81
CA SER A 59 -9.31 -8.88 -34.75
C SER A 59 -8.76 -7.49 -34.45
N LEU A 60 -8.61 -7.14 -33.16
CA LEU A 60 -8.01 -5.89 -32.72
C LEU A 60 -6.56 -5.77 -33.20
N LYS A 61 -5.73 -6.79 -32.91
CA LYS A 61 -4.33 -6.85 -33.31
C LYS A 61 -4.18 -6.75 -34.83
N PHE A 62 -5.01 -7.50 -35.56
CA PHE A 62 -5.03 -7.46 -37.02
C PHE A 62 -5.37 -6.06 -37.54
N SER A 63 -6.39 -5.41 -36.96
CA SER A 63 -6.86 -4.10 -37.41
C SER A 63 -5.84 -2.99 -37.15
N ILE A 64 -5.18 -3.00 -35.99
CA ILE A 64 -4.09 -2.05 -35.67
C ILE A 64 -2.92 -2.23 -36.64
N ASN A 65 -2.51 -3.48 -36.88
CA ASN A 65 -1.33 -3.77 -37.71
C ASN A 65 -1.52 -3.38 -39.19
N ARG A 66 -2.76 -3.18 -39.64
CA ARG A 66 -3.07 -2.71 -40.99
C ARG A 66 -3.03 -1.19 -41.15
N LEU A 67 -3.00 -0.44 -40.05
CA LEU A 67 -2.81 1.01 -40.12
C LEU A 67 -1.37 1.31 -40.55
N ALA A 68 -1.21 2.33 -41.40
CA ALA A 68 0.10 2.84 -41.74
C ALA A 68 0.68 3.66 -40.57
N LEU A 69 2.00 3.79 -40.51
CA LEU A 69 2.64 4.78 -39.65
C LEU A 69 2.37 6.21 -40.21
N PRO A 70 2.13 7.22 -39.35
CA PRO A 70 2.13 7.19 -37.88
C PRO A 70 0.79 6.75 -37.25
N GLN A 71 -0.30 6.63 -38.02
CA GLN A 71 -1.66 6.32 -37.52
C GLN A 71 -1.70 5.10 -36.60
N GLN A 72 -0.90 4.08 -36.89
CA GLN A 72 -0.79 2.89 -36.06
C GLN A 72 -0.34 3.19 -34.62
N GLU A 73 0.71 4.00 -34.42
CA GLU A 73 1.20 4.34 -33.07
C GLU A 73 0.25 5.28 -32.33
N VAL A 74 -0.35 6.22 -33.07
CA VAL A 74 -1.38 7.12 -32.55
C VAL A 74 -2.57 6.30 -32.04
N ALA A 75 -3.03 5.31 -32.84
CA ALA A 75 -4.15 4.46 -32.47
C ALA A 75 -3.82 3.56 -31.27
N ARG A 76 -2.60 3.01 -31.17
CA ARG A 76 -2.14 2.29 -29.96
C ARG A 76 -2.20 3.20 -28.73
N PHE A 77 -1.66 4.40 -28.84
CA PHE A 77 -1.63 5.37 -27.75
C PHE A 77 -3.04 5.77 -27.30
N LEU A 78 -3.91 6.17 -28.22
CA LEU A 78 -5.28 6.58 -27.91
C LEU A 78 -6.14 5.43 -27.38
N LEU A 79 -5.97 4.21 -27.91
CA LEU A 79 -6.65 3.01 -27.40
C LEU A 79 -6.29 2.74 -25.94
N LEU A 80 -4.98 2.66 -25.63
CA LEU A 80 -4.53 2.38 -24.28
C LEU A 80 -4.87 3.52 -23.31
N LYS A 81 -4.77 4.78 -23.78
CA LYS A 81 -5.21 5.94 -23.02
C LYS A 81 -6.70 5.87 -22.71
N ASN A 82 -7.53 5.45 -23.65
CA ASN A 82 -8.97 5.31 -23.43
C ASN A 82 -9.27 4.21 -22.41
N ILE A 83 -8.60 3.07 -22.49
CA ILE A 83 -8.69 1.98 -21.51
C ILE A 83 -8.31 2.46 -20.10
N GLU A 84 -7.20 3.20 -19.97
CA GLU A 84 -6.74 3.77 -18.70
C GLU A 84 -7.71 4.83 -18.16
N GLN A 85 -8.22 5.72 -19.00
CA GLN A 85 -9.11 6.82 -18.56
C GLN A 85 -10.51 6.37 -18.14
N HIS A 86 -10.97 5.21 -18.60
CA HIS A 86 -12.29 4.67 -18.29
C HIS A 86 -12.22 3.43 -17.39
N ASP A 87 -11.06 3.16 -16.77
CA ASP A 87 -10.83 2.03 -15.86
C ASP A 87 -11.35 0.69 -16.39
N ILE A 88 -11.11 0.41 -17.69
CA ILE A 88 -11.59 -0.83 -18.31
C ILE A 88 -10.78 -2.00 -17.76
N ILE A 89 -11.46 -2.94 -17.08
CA ILE A 89 -10.86 -4.15 -16.52
C ILE A 89 -10.29 -5.02 -17.64
N LEU A 90 -9.01 -5.36 -17.55
CA LEU A 90 -8.36 -6.20 -18.56
C LEU A 90 -8.69 -7.68 -18.38
N THR A 91 -9.18 -8.31 -19.44
CA THR A 91 -9.21 -9.77 -19.57
C THR A 91 -7.79 -10.33 -19.68
N SER A 92 -7.59 -11.62 -19.44
CA SER A 92 -6.27 -12.26 -19.60
C SER A 92 -5.72 -12.11 -21.02
N LYS A 93 -6.58 -12.21 -22.04
CA LYS A 93 -6.18 -11.99 -23.44
C LYS A 93 -5.76 -10.55 -23.70
N MET A 94 -6.53 -9.59 -23.16
CA MET A 94 -6.21 -8.18 -23.32
C MET A 94 -4.91 -7.82 -22.58
N ALA A 95 -4.67 -8.37 -21.39
CA ALA A 95 -3.42 -8.19 -20.66
C ALA A 95 -2.21 -8.70 -21.48
N ILE A 96 -2.34 -9.83 -22.19
CA ILE A 96 -1.29 -10.31 -23.11
C ILE A 96 -1.06 -9.29 -24.24
N PHE A 97 -2.12 -8.76 -24.84
CA PHE A 97 -2.01 -7.74 -25.89
C PHE A 97 -1.33 -6.47 -25.39
N VAL A 98 -1.73 -5.94 -24.22
CA VAL A 98 -1.16 -4.73 -23.60
C VAL A 98 0.32 -4.95 -23.26
N ARG A 99 0.69 -6.12 -22.73
CA ARG A 99 2.10 -6.47 -22.48
C ARG A 99 2.91 -6.51 -23.77
N GLY A 100 2.30 -6.95 -24.87
CA GLY A 100 2.89 -6.85 -26.20
C GLY A 100 3.19 -5.41 -26.59
N GLN A 101 2.30 -4.45 -26.29
CA GLN A 101 2.52 -3.03 -26.60
C GLN A 101 3.66 -2.41 -25.78
N GLN A 102 3.86 -2.84 -24.54
CA GLN A 102 4.97 -2.41 -23.68
C GLN A 102 6.34 -2.67 -24.31
N SER A 103 6.48 -3.76 -25.07
CA SER A 103 7.76 -4.21 -25.64
C SER A 103 8.04 -3.62 -27.03
N LEU A 104 7.10 -2.86 -27.62
CA LEU A 104 7.27 -2.28 -28.95
C LEU A 104 7.95 -0.90 -28.85
N PRO A 105 9.16 -0.71 -29.40
CA PRO A 105 9.83 0.59 -29.37
C PRO A 105 9.05 1.61 -30.20
N PRO A 106 8.79 2.82 -29.68
CA PRO A 106 8.18 3.89 -30.45
C PRO A 106 9.07 4.31 -31.63
N THR A 107 8.46 4.45 -32.80
CA THR A 107 9.13 4.89 -34.02
C THR A 107 9.31 6.40 -34.04
N TYR A 108 8.35 7.13 -33.48
CA TYR A 108 8.34 8.59 -33.53
C TYR A 108 8.69 9.22 -32.19
N THR A 109 9.52 10.26 -32.22
CA THR A 109 9.90 11.05 -31.05
C THR A 109 9.63 12.53 -31.23
N VAL A 110 9.54 13.27 -30.14
CA VAL A 110 9.45 14.73 -30.12
C VAL A 110 10.57 15.29 -29.25
N LEU A 111 11.19 16.38 -29.69
CA LEU A 111 12.19 17.10 -28.92
C LEU A 111 11.49 17.95 -27.86
N GLU A 112 11.80 17.70 -26.59
CA GLU A 112 11.38 18.54 -25.47
C GLU A 112 12.55 19.38 -24.98
N ARG A 113 12.26 20.64 -24.61
CA ARG A 113 13.23 21.58 -24.05
C ARG A 113 12.84 21.92 -22.62
N GLY A 114 13.75 21.75 -21.67
CA GLY A 114 13.54 22.10 -20.26
C GLY A 114 14.85 22.41 -19.55
N GLU A 115 14.85 23.45 -18.69
CA GLU A 115 15.97 23.81 -17.81
C GLU A 115 17.35 23.86 -18.49
N GLY A 116 17.42 24.32 -19.74
CA GLY A 116 18.67 24.44 -20.51
C GLY A 116 19.15 23.16 -21.20
N TYR A 117 18.35 22.09 -21.19
CA TYR A 117 18.63 20.83 -21.89
C TYR A 117 17.56 20.50 -22.93
N GLU A 118 17.95 19.76 -23.97
CA GLU A 118 17.05 19.18 -24.96
C GLU A 118 17.08 17.65 -24.82
N PHE A 119 15.92 17.01 -24.76
CA PHE A 119 15.81 15.56 -24.71
C PHE A 119 14.69 15.06 -25.64
N SER A 120 14.88 13.86 -26.18
CA SER A 120 13.94 13.24 -27.11
C SER A 120 13.06 12.24 -26.37
N VAL A 121 11.73 12.41 -26.43
CA VAL A 121 10.75 11.49 -25.85
C VAL A 121 9.87 10.86 -26.91
N PRO A 122 9.26 9.68 -26.68
CA PRO A 122 8.27 9.13 -27.60
C PRO A 122 7.13 10.11 -27.88
N ALA A 123 6.84 10.39 -29.15
CA ALA A 123 5.72 11.24 -29.57
C ALA A 123 4.37 10.67 -29.13
N PHE A 124 4.25 9.33 -29.12
CA PHE A 124 3.08 8.60 -28.67
C PHE A 124 3.52 7.54 -27.65
N ASN A 125 3.54 7.89 -26.36
CA ASN A 125 4.12 7.05 -25.31
C ASN A 125 3.18 5.91 -24.84
N TYR A 126 2.74 5.07 -25.79
CA TYR A 126 1.93 3.90 -25.49
C TYR A 126 2.65 2.86 -24.59
N PRO A 127 3.99 2.66 -24.63
CA PRO A 127 4.65 1.71 -23.73
C PRO A 127 4.54 2.08 -22.25
N ALA A 128 4.57 3.38 -21.94
CA ALA A 128 4.39 3.85 -20.56
C ALA A 128 2.97 3.58 -20.07
N ILE A 129 1.95 3.83 -20.90
CA ILE A 129 0.54 3.51 -20.56
C ILE A 129 0.38 2.00 -20.38
N SER A 130 0.94 1.18 -21.28
CA SER A 130 0.92 -0.28 -21.15
C SER A 130 1.51 -0.75 -19.83
N SER A 131 2.64 -0.17 -19.42
CA SER A 131 3.30 -0.55 -18.16
C SER A 131 2.41 -0.28 -16.94
N ARG A 132 1.70 0.85 -16.92
CA ARG A 132 0.76 1.18 -15.84
C ARG A 132 -0.45 0.25 -15.83
N LEU A 133 -1.07 0.03 -16.99
CA LEU A 133 -2.20 -0.89 -17.14
C LEU A 133 -1.87 -2.32 -16.71
N ILE A 134 -0.69 -2.84 -17.06
CA ILE A 134 -0.25 -4.18 -16.62
C ILE A 134 -0.01 -4.22 -15.12
N LYS A 135 0.58 -3.17 -14.55
CA LYS A 135 0.78 -3.08 -13.09
C LYS A 135 -0.55 -3.09 -12.34
N GLN A 136 -1.54 -2.32 -12.82
CA GLN A 136 -2.89 -2.31 -12.26
C GLN A 136 -3.55 -3.69 -12.35
N TRP A 137 -3.58 -4.31 -13.54
CA TRP A 137 -4.16 -5.64 -13.71
C TRP A 137 -3.51 -6.70 -12.82
N GLN A 138 -2.18 -6.68 -12.65
CA GLN A 138 -1.50 -7.61 -11.74
C GLN A 138 -1.91 -7.40 -10.28
N ASN A 139 -2.16 -6.16 -9.87
CA ASN A 139 -2.67 -5.87 -8.55
C ASN A 139 -4.11 -6.37 -8.39
N ASP A 140 -4.98 -6.12 -9.38
CA ASP A 140 -6.37 -6.58 -9.37
C ASP A 140 -6.47 -8.11 -9.25
N GLN A 141 -5.61 -8.85 -9.97
CA GLN A 141 -5.53 -10.30 -9.85
C GLN A 141 -5.11 -10.74 -8.44
N LYS A 142 -4.09 -10.10 -7.85
CA LYS A 142 -3.66 -10.42 -6.48
C LYS A 142 -4.76 -10.13 -5.45
N THR A 143 -5.50 -9.03 -5.63
CA THR A 143 -6.66 -8.69 -4.79
C THR A 143 -7.75 -9.75 -4.91
N LEU A 144 -8.11 -10.14 -6.14
CA LEU A 144 -9.13 -11.16 -6.37
C LEU A 144 -8.70 -12.52 -5.80
N ASP A 145 -7.45 -12.93 -6.00
CA ASP A 145 -6.90 -14.18 -5.46
C ASP A 145 -6.95 -14.17 -3.92
N PHE A 146 -6.55 -13.06 -3.30
CA PHE A 146 -6.63 -12.88 -1.84
C PHE A 146 -8.06 -13.04 -1.33
N ILE A 147 -9.03 -12.36 -1.95
CA ILE A 147 -10.45 -12.43 -1.56
C ILE A 147 -10.98 -13.85 -1.75
N LEU A 148 -10.80 -14.45 -2.93
CA LEU A 148 -11.31 -15.80 -3.22
C LEU A 148 -10.74 -16.87 -2.29
N LEU A 149 -9.42 -16.84 -2.05
CA LEU A 149 -8.77 -17.80 -1.14
C LEU A 149 -9.21 -17.57 0.32
N THR A 150 -9.44 -16.33 0.72
CA THR A 150 -9.94 -16.01 2.07
C THR A 150 -11.37 -16.47 2.26
N GLU A 151 -12.27 -16.11 1.35
CA GLU A 151 -13.70 -16.43 1.42
C GLU A 151 -13.96 -17.95 1.34
N SER A 152 -13.11 -18.67 0.60
CA SER A 152 -13.15 -20.12 0.52
C SER A 152 -12.50 -20.83 1.73
N GLY A 153 -11.84 -20.09 2.63
CA GLY A 153 -11.14 -20.66 3.79
C GLY A 153 -9.87 -21.43 3.41
N GLN A 154 -9.23 -21.06 2.30
CA GLN A 154 -8.05 -21.74 1.73
C GLN A 154 -6.76 -20.92 1.87
N LEU A 155 -6.86 -19.61 2.15
CA LEU A 155 -5.68 -18.76 2.31
C LEU A 155 -4.89 -19.14 3.58
N ASN A 156 -3.62 -19.54 3.43
CA ASN A 156 -2.68 -19.60 4.53
C ASN A 156 -2.01 -18.23 4.69
N LEU A 157 -2.30 -17.52 5.78
CA LEU A 157 -1.86 -16.14 5.99
C LEU A 157 -0.34 -16.01 6.12
N ARG A 158 0.31 -16.96 6.80
CA ARG A 158 1.76 -16.97 7.00
C ARG A 158 2.49 -17.16 5.68
N GLU A 159 2.09 -18.16 4.91
CA GLU A 159 2.66 -18.44 3.58
C GLU A 159 2.40 -17.25 2.65
N TRP A 160 1.18 -16.73 2.63
CA TRP A 160 0.82 -15.58 1.81
C TRP A 160 1.71 -14.37 2.08
N LEU A 161 1.96 -14.03 3.35
CA LEU A 161 2.72 -12.82 3.72
C LEU A 161 4.24 -13.02 3.81
N SER A 162 4.75 -14.25 3.68
CA SER A 162 6.18 -14.54 3.82
C SER A 162 6.84 -15.11 2.56
N GLU A 163 6.05 -15.54 1.57
CA GLU A 163 6.57 -16.15 0.36
C GLU A 163 7.02 -15.11 -0.68
N GLY A 164 8.27 -15.23 -1.14
CA GLY A 164 8.81 -14.45 -2.24
C GLY A 164 9.79 -13.38 -1.79
N SER A 165 9.87 -12.29 -2.56
CA SER A 165 10.75 -11.15 -2.26
C SER A 165 10.11 -10.20 -1.25
N ASP A 166 10.91 -9.36 -0.58
CA ASP A 166 10.38 -8.31 0.31
C ASP A 166 9.39 -7.39 -0.40
N TYR A 167 9.61 -7.13 -1.70
CA TYR A 167 8.70 -6.35 -2.53
C TYR A 167 7.34 -7.05 -2.71
N ASP A 168 7.34 -8.37 -2.91
CA ASP A 168 6.10 -9.15 -3.03
C ASP A 168 5.34 -9.16 -1.70
N ASN A 169 6.05 -9.34 -0.59
CA ASN A 169 5.48 -9.32 0.75
C ASN A 169 4.80 -7.97 1.04
N GLN A 170 5.48 -6.84 0.77
CA GLN A 170 4.91 -5.50 0.96
C GLN A 170 3.65 -5.24 0.11
N ASN A 171 3.63 -5.77 -1.12
CA ASN A 171 2.45 -5.67 -1.98
C ASN A 171 1.30 -6.49 -1.42
N ARG A 172 1.55 -7.72 -0.97
CA ARG A 172 0.53 -8.60 -0.37
C ARG A 172 0.00 -8.06 0.96
N GLU A 173 0.86 -7.48 1.79
CA GLU A 173 0.43 -6.73 2.98
C GLU A 173 -0.48 -5.56 2.61
N SER A 174 -0.14 -4.82 1.56
CA SER A 174 -0.95 -3.69 1.12
C SER A 174 -2.31 -4.14 0.59
N VAL A 175 -2.39 -5.26 -0.14
CA VAL A 175 -3.66 -5.89 -0.55
C VAL A 175 -4.49 -6.23 0.69
N LEU A 176 -3.92 -6.96 1.66
CA LEU A 176 -4.65 -7.32 2.88
C LEU A 176 -5.16 -6.07 3.61
N VAL A 177 -4.28 -5.09 3.84
CA VAL A 177 -4.64 -3.87 4.59
C VAL A 177 -5.77 -3.10 3.91
N ASN A 178 -5.77 -3.02 2.58
CA ASN A 178 -6.77 -2.29 1.83
C ASN A 178 -8.09 -3.04 1.72
N GLU A 179 -8.06 -4.38 1.64
CA GLU A 179 -9.23 -5.19 1.33
C GLU A 179 -9.86 -5.87 2.55
N PHE A 180 -9.22 -5.83 3.72
CA PHE A 180 -9.69 -6.57 4.91
C PHE A 180 -11.12 -6.19 5.34
N ASP A 181 -11.52 -4.93 5.17
CA ASP A 181 -12.88 -4.45 5.46
C ASP A 181 -13.93 -4.82 4.40
N SER A 182 -13.49 -5.26 3.22
CA SER A 182 -14.36 -5.77 2.15
C SER A 182 -14.71 -7.26 2.32
N LEU A 183 -13.99 -7.96 3.20
CA LEU A 183 -14.22 -9.39 3.45
C LEU A 183 -15.57 -9.63 4.13
N SER A 184 -16.14 -10.80 3.87
CA SER A 184 -17.29 -11.26 4.63
C SER A 184 -16.90 -11.53 6.09
N PRO A 185 -17.85 -11.50 7.06
CA PRO A 185 -17.56 -11.85 8.45
C PRO A 185 -16.89 -13.22 8.59
N LYS A 186 -17.28 -14.19 7.76
CA LYS A 186 -16.67 -15.52 7.74
C LYS A 186 -15.21 -15.46 7.27
N GLY A 187 -14.91 -14.66 6.25
CA GLY A 187 -13.57 -14.45 5.73
C GLY A 187 -12.65 -13.76 6.74
N SER A 188 -13.13 -12.70 7.38
CA SER A 188 -12.37 -12.00 8.43
C SER A 188 -12.12 -12.91 9.63
N ASP A 189 -13.15 -13.62 10.14
CA ASP A 189 -13.01 -14.57 11.25
C ASP A 189 -12.02 -15.70 10.93
N PHE A 190 -12.03 -16.18 9.68
CA PHE A 190 -11.08 -17.19 9.22
C PHE A 190 -9.62 -16.68 9.30
N LEU A 191 -9.34 -15.45 8.86
CA LEU A 191 -7.99 -14.88 8.94
C LEU A 191 -7.57 -14.59 10.38
N ILE A 192 -8.48 -14.01 11.19
CA ILE A 192 -8.24 -13.73 12.61
C ILE A 192 -7.90 -15.03 13.35
N GLY A 193 -8.68 -16.08 13.10
CA GLY A 193 -8.49 -17.39 13.70
C GLY A 193 -7.12 -18.03 13.44
N GLN A 194 -6.45 -17.68 12.34
CA GLN A 194 -5.08 -18.16 12.07
C GLN A 194 -4.04 -17.53 13.02
N LEU A 195 -4.32 -16.36 13.57
CA LEU A 195 -3.45 -15.65 14.51
C LEU A 195 -3.79 -15.97 15.97
N THR A 196 -5.08 -16.11 16.27
CA THR A 196 -5.59 -16.17 17.64
C THR A 196 -5.79 -17.59 18.17
N ASN A 197 -6.11 -18.56 17.32
CA ASN A 197 -6.37 -19.94 17.76
C ASN A 197 -5.10 -20.77 18.01
N THR A 198 -3.92 -20.26 17.67
CA THR A 198 -2.64 -20.94 17.89
C THR A 198 -2.05 -20.59 19.25
N LYS A 199 -1.80 -21.60 20.10
CA LYS A 199 -1.27 -21.42 21.48
C LYS A 199 0.14 -20.82 21.53
N VAL A 200 0.95 -21.05 20.50
CA VAL A 200 2.29 -20.46 20.35
C VAL A 200 2.38 -19.94 18.91
N THR A 201 2.37 -18.62 18.76
CA THR A 201 2.58 -17.96 17.47
C THR A 201 4.08 -17.95 17.16
N GLU A 202 4.54 -18.90 16.34
CA GLU A 202 5.91 -18.91 15.80
C GLU A 202 6.18 -17.73 14.87
N TRP A 203 5.13 -17.10 14.39
CA TRP A 203 5.17 -16.03 13.40
C TRP A 203 4.00 -15.08 13.65
N LEU A 204 4.24 -13.78 13.44
CA LEU A 204 3.24 -12.73 13.43
C LEU A 204 3.45 -11.88 12.18
N PRO A 205 2.37 -11.35 11.58
CA PRO A 205 2.50 -10.38 10.50
C PRO A 205 3.06 -9.05 11.01
N SER A 206 3.35 -8.11 10.10
CA SER A 206 3.78 -6.78 10.51
C SER A 206 2.72 -6.07 11.36
N THR A 207 3.17 -5.12 12.18
CA THR A 207 2.30 -4.29 13.02
C THR A 207 1.22 -3.59 12.19
N ARG A 208 1.54 -3.16 10.97
CA ARG A 208 0.60 -2.52 10.04
C ARG A 208 -0.59 -3.45 9.72
N VAL A 209 -0.32 -4.71 9.41
CA VAL A 209 -1.36 -5.72 9.12
C VAL A 209 -2.19 -5.96 10.37
N LEU A 210 -1.55 -6.19 11.52
CA LEU A 210 -2.26 -6.52 12.75
C LEU A 210 -3.13 -5.36 13.24
N VAL A 211 -2.64 -4.13 13.17
CA VAL A 211 -3.41 -2.90 13.46
C VAL A 211 -4.65 -2.86 12.58
N ARG A 212 -4.52 -3.03 11.26
CA ARG A 212 -5.68 -2.95 10.37
C ARG A 212 -6.71 -4.03 10.67
N MET A 213 -6.27 -5.27 10.91
CA MET A 213 -7.18 -6.35 11.29
C MET A 213 -7.90 -6.03 12.60
N ALA A 214 -7.18 -5.54 13.62
CA ALA A 214 -7.74 -5.19 14.92
C ALA A 214 -8.71 -3.98 14.84
N GLN A 215 -8.40 -2.98 14.02
CA GLN A 215 -9.26 -1.81 13.79
C GLN A 215 -10.62 -2.20 13.20
N VAL A 216 -10.62 -3.08 12.21
CA VAL A 216 -11.85 -3.45 11.46
C VAL A 216 -12.69 -4.46 12.24
N SER A 217 -12.05 -5.40 12.93
CA SER A 217 -12.76 -6.45 13.68
C SER A 217 -13.13 -6.08 15.11
N GLU A 218 -12.44 -5.08 15.68
CA GLU A 218 -12.47 -4.79 17.12
C GLU A 218 -12.19 -6.02 18.00
N ASP A 219 -11.43 -7.00 17.48
CA ASP A 219 -11.12 -8.24 18.18
C ASP A 219 -10.09 -8.01 19.30
N GLU A 220 -10.49 -8.29 20.54
CA GLU A 220 -9.64 -8.10 21.72
C GLU A 220 -8.38 -8.97 21.68
N GLN A 221 -8.42 -10.17 21.10
CA GLN A 221 -7.26 -11.07 21.06
C GLN A 221 -6.22 -10.55 20.08
N LEU A 222 -6.63 -9.94 18.97
CA LEU A 222 -5.73 -9.24 18.05
C LEU A 222 -5.06 -8.05 18.72
N TYR A 223 -5.79 -7.23 19.49
CA TYR A 223 -5.15 -6.15 20.26
C TYR A 223 -4.19 -6.68 21.33
N GLN A 224 -4.54 -7.78 22.01
CA GLN A 224 -3.62 -8.41 22.95
C GLN A 224 -2.33 -8.89 22.28
N LEU A 225 -2.40 -9.40 21.04
CA LEU A 225 -1.22 -9.73 20.25
C LEU A 225 -0.44 -8.46 19.89
N LEU A 226 -1.12 -7.42 19.41
CA LEU A 226 -0.53 -6.13 19.03
C LEU A 226 0.26 -5.51 20.18
N TRP A 227 -0.31 -5.47 21.38
CA TRP A 227 0.34 -4.88 22.55
C TRP A 227 1.48 -5.72 23.10
N LYS A 228 1.63 -6.98 22.70
CA LYS A 228 2.82 -7.80 23.02
C LYS A 228 3.96 -7.61 22.04
N MET A 229 3.71 -7.03 20.86
CA MET A 229 4.74 -6.77 19.87
C MET A 229 5.67 -5.63 20.31
N ARG A 230 6.86 -5.57 19.71
CA ARG A 230 7.73 -4.40 19.83
C ARG A 230 7.00 -3.20 19.24
N ALA A 231 6.92 -2.12 20.02
CA ALA A 231 6.30 -0.89 19.54
C ALA A 231 7.06 -0.32 18.34
N ASP A 232 6.30 0.10 17.34
CA ASP A 232 6.72 0.88 16.19
C ASP A 232 5.72 2.01 15.92
N HIS A 233 5.97 2.76 14.84
CA HIS A 233 5.11 3.85 14.41
C HIS A 233 3.63 3.43 14.25
N ASN A 234 3.34 2.23 13.72
CA ASN A 234 1.96 1.79 13.52
C ASN A 234 1.24 1.55 14.85
N SER A 235 1.92 0.94 15.82
CA SER A 235 1.35 0.74 17.17
C SER A 235 1.13 2.06 17.92
N GLN A 236 2.00 3.04 17.72
CA GLN A 236 1.88 4.38 18.31
C GLN A 236 0.72 5.15 17.69
N SER A 237 0.62 5.16 16.36
CA SER A 237 -0.51 5.79 15.65
C SER A 237 -1.85 5.11 15.99
N GLU A 238 -1.87 3.79 16.22
CA GLU A 238 -3.09 3.13 16.66
C GLU A 238 -3.49 3.54 18.07
N LEU A 239 -2.52 3.71 18.96
CA LEU A 239 -2.78 4.21 20.31
C LEU A 239 -3.38 5.62 20.29
N GLU A 240 -2.84 6.52 19.45
CA GLU A 240 -3.38 7.87 19.22
C GLU A 240 -4.80 7.83 18.65
N ARG A 241 -5.04 6.94 17.68
CA ARG A 241 -6.38 6.76 17.09
C ARG A 241 -7.39 6.29 18.14
N LEU A 242 -7.02 5.32 18.98
CA LEU A 242 -7.88 4.83 20.07
C LEU A 242 -8.16 5.94 21.09
N ALA A 243 -7.16 6.73 21.45
CA ALA A 243 -7.34 7.87 22.35
C ALA A 243 -8.36 8.89 21.81
N ALA A 244 -8.36 9.13 20.49
CA ALA A 244 -9.31 10.02 19.83
C ALA A 244 -10.75 9.49 19.75
N LEU A 245 -10.98 8.18 19.90
CA LEU A 245 -12.32 7.59 19.85
C LEU A 245 -13.10 7.76 21.17
N GLU A 246 -12.40 7.81 22.30
CA GLU A 246 -12.97 7.97 23.65
C GLU A 246 -14.07 6.94 24.03
N THR A 247 -14.13 5.78 23.35
CA THR A 247 -15.09 4.70 23.65
C THR A 247 -14.62 3.81 24.81
N PRO A 248 -15.51 3.11 25.53
CA PRO A 248 -15.11 2.16 26.58
C PRO A 248 -14.13 1.09 26.08
N PHE A 249 -14.37 0.56 24.87
CA PHE A 249 -13.46 -0.38 24.23
C PHE A 249 -12.07 0.24 24.01
N SER A 250 -12.00 1.45 23.45
CA SER A 250 -10.71 2.13 23.21
C SER A 250 -9.96 2.39 24.51
N GLN A 251 -10.64 2.81 25.57
CA GLN A 251 -10.05 3.01 26.89
C GLN A 251 -9.46 1.72 27.45
N GLN A 252 -10.20 0.60 27.33
CA GLN A 252 -9.70 -0.72 27.69
C GLN A 252 -8.45 -1.10 26.90
N GLN A 253 -8.42 -0.84 25.59
CA GLN A 253 -7.24 -1.13 24.77
C GLN A 253 -6.04 -0.24 25.14
N ILE A 254 -6.24 1.04 25.45
CA ILE A 254 -5.17 1.93 25.92
C ILE A 254 -4.62 1.45 27.28
N MET A 255 -5.49 1.00 28.20
CA MET A 255 -5.07 0.41 29.47
C MET A 255 -4.23 -0.86 29.27
N LEU A 256 -4.57 -1.69 28.29
CA LEU A 256 -3.77 -2.86 27.91
C LEU A 256 -2.43 -2.47 27.26
N ALA A 257 -2.44 -1.48 26.36
CA ALA A 257 -1.23 -0.95 25.73
C ALA A 257 -0.25 -0.37 26.76
N ALA A 258 -0.74 0.19 27.87
CA ALA A 258 0.09 0.70 28.95
C ALA A 258 0.94 -0.38 29.66
N MET A 259 0.63 -1.67 29.46
CA MET A 259 1.47 -2.78 29.95
C MET A 259 2.71 -3.01 29.07
N ASN A 260 2.73 -2.51 27.84
CA ASN A 260 3.89 -2.59 26.95
C ASN A 260 4.93 -1.53 27.39
N PRO A 261 6.17 -1.92 27.74
CA PRO A 261 7.18 -0.96 28.22
C PRO A 261 7.48 0.18 27.24
N SER A 262 7.34 -0.06 25.93
CA SER A 262 7.63 0.93 24.89
C SER A 262 6.46 1.88 24.62
N LEU A 263 5.22 1.48 24.93
CA LEU A 263 4.02 2.32 24.77
C LEU A 263 3.53 2.93 26.09
N LYS A 264 4.02 2.43 27.23
CA LYS A 264 3.56 2.76 28.58
C LYS A 264 3.34 4.26 28.81
N ASN A 265 4.37 5.08 28.55
CA ASN A 265 4.29 6.50 28.86
C ASN A 265 3.27 7.22 27.96
N GLN A 266 3.21 6.85 26.68
CA GLN A 266 2.22 7.40 25.76
C GLN A 266 0.81 7.01 26.20
N ALA A 267 0.56 5.72 26.47
CA ALA A 267 -0.76 5.24 26.89
C ALA A 267 -1.24 5.89 28.20
N LEU A 268 -0.35 6.04 29.18
CA LEU A 268 -0.67 6.72 30.44
C LEU A 268 -0.95 8.22 30.24
N SER A 269 -0.25 8.88 29.31
CA SER A 269 -0.53 10.27 28.92
C SER A 269 -1.92 10.39 28.30
N GLU A 270 -2.25 9.53 27.34
CA GLU A 270 -3.57 9.53 26.68
C GLU A 270 -4.71 9.29 27.67
N LEU A 271 -4.55 8.33 28.60
CA LEU A 271 -5.55 8.07 29.65
C LEU A 271 -5.73 9.27 30.59
N ALA A 272 -4.66 9.97 30.92
CA ALA A 272 -4.69 11.14 31.80
C ALA A 272 -5.34 12.37 31.14
N GLN A 273 -5.42 12.41 29.81
CA GLN A 273 -6.03 13.49 29.05
C GLN A 273 -7.57 13.39 28.99
N ILE A 274 -8.14 12.22 29.28
CA ILE A 274 -9.59 11.98 29.20
C ILE A 274 -10.33 12.85 30.22
N ASN A 275 -11.31 13.64 29.76
CA ASN A 275 -12.09 14.52 30.62
C ASN A 275 -13.60 14.47 30.28
N PRO A 276 -14.47 14.07 31.23
CA PRO A 276 -14.17 13.62 32.59
C PRO A 276 -13.57 12.21 32.63
N LEU A 277 -12.71 11.93 33.63
CA LEU A 277 -12.14 10.60 33.83
C LEU A 277 -13.23 9.55 34.15
N PRO A 278 -13.39 8.50 33.33
CA PRO A 278 -14.26 7.37 33.62
C PRO A 278 -13.77 6.58 34.85
N ASP A 279 -14.69 5.93 35.55
CA ASP A 279 -14.34 5.26 36.82
C ASP A 279 -13.37 4.08 36.63
N GLU A 280 -13.46 3.35 35.53
CA GLU A 280 -12.50 2.27 35.20
C GLU A 280 -11.09 2.83 34.98
N VAL A 281 -10.98 3.96 34.26
CA VAL A 281 -9.71 4.65 34.02
C VAL A 281 -9.13 5.18 35.35
N LYS A 282 -9.96 5.74 36.23
CA LYS A 282 -9.52 6.16 37.58
C LYS A 282 -8.94 4.99 38.35
N GLN A 283 -9.65 3.87 38.43
CA GLN A 283 -9.19 2.68 39.15
C GLN A 283 -7.86 2.17 38.58
N PHE A 284 -7.74 2.13 37.27
CA PHE A 284 -6.51 1.74 36.59
C PHE A 284 -5.36 2.68 36.92
N LEU A 285 -5.51 4.01 36.76
CA LEU A 285 -4.47 4.98 37.05
C LEU A 285 -4.06 4.98 38.54
N VAL A 286 -5.02 4.79 39.46
CA VAL A 286 -4.73 4.59 40.89
C VAL A 286 -3.87 3.35 41.09
N SER A 287 -4.19 2.22 40.44
CA SER A 287 -3.36 1.01 40.53
C SER A 287 -1.93 1.25 40.04
N ARG A 288 -1.73 2.07 38.99
CA ARG A 288 -0.39 2.44 38.51
C ARG A 288 0.36 3.32 39.52
N MET A 289 -0.33 4.21 40.23
CA MET A 289 0.25 5.04 41.28
C MET A 289 0.70 4.29 42.55
N THR A 290 0.31 3.01 42.69
CA THR A 290 0.84 2.12 43.73
C THR A 290 2.26 1.60 43.40
N THR A 291 2.68 1.70 42.14
CA THR A 291 4.00 1.25 41.68
C THR A 291 4.98 2.42 41.63
N SER A 292 6.21 2.22 42.14
CA SER A 292 7.23 3.27 42.19
C SER A 292 7.55 3.88 40.83
N ASP A 293 7.58 3.04 39.80
CA ASP A 293 8.06 3.39 38.47
C ASP A 293 7.10 4.31 37.72
N ASP A 294 5.81 4.27 38.08
CA ASP A 294 4.76 5.00 37.38
C ASP A 294 4.15 6.13 38.22
N ALA A 295 4.25 6.06 39.56
CA ALA A 295 3.56 6.99 40.46
C ALA A 295 3.85 8.47 40.17
N SER A 296 5.13 8.85 40.02
CA SER A 296 5.48 10.24 39.72
C SER A 296 5.02 10.66 38.32
N PHE A 297 5.17 9.79 37.32
CA PHE A 297 4.78 10.11 35.94
C PHE A 297 3.27 10.29 35.81
N VAL A 298 2.48 9.35 36.34
CA VAL A 298 1.01 9.39 36.30
C VAL A 298 0.48 10.64 37.02
N ALA A 299 1.05 10.96 38.20
CA ALA A 299 0.67 12.18 38.94
C ALA A 299 0.95 13.46 38.15
N GLN A 300 2.09 13.55 37.46
CA GLN A 300 2.44 14.70 36.62
C GLN A 300 1.48 14.85 35.45
N GLN A 301 1.18 13.77 34.72
CA GLN A 301 0.26 13.81 33.59
C GLN A 301 -1.14 14.23 34.04
N LEU A 302 -1.66 13.62 35.10
CA LEU A 302 -2.97 13.99 35.65
C LEU A 302 -3.03 15.45 36.09
N ALA A 303 -1.97 15.98 36.70
CA ALA A 303 -1.91 17.39 37.07
C ALA A 303 -1.88 18.31 35.85
N GLN A 304 -1.09 17.97 34.84
CA GLN A 304 -0.97 18.70 33.58
C GLN A 304 -2.32 18.83 32.86
N TYR A 305 -3.14 17.79 32.89
CA TYR A 305 -4.47 17.77 32.27
C TYR A 305 -5.61 18.22 33.20
N GLY A 306 -5.29 18.81 34.36
CA GLY A 306 -6.28 19.49 35.22
C GLY A 306 -6.92 18.62 36.31
N HIS A 307 -6.45 17.39 36.51
CA HIS A 307 -6.96 16.46 37.53
C HIS A 307 -6.24 16.57 38.89
N SER A 308 -5.46 17.63 39.13
CA SER A 308 -4.66 17.80 40.36
C SER A 308 -5.47 17.73 41.66
N GLY A 309 -6.72 18.23 41.67
CA GLY A 309 -7.63 18.13 42.82
C GLY A 309 -7.94 16.67 43.17
N TRP A 310 -8.35 15.90 42.16
CA TRP A 310 -8.62 14.48 42.30
C TRP A 310 -7.38 13.69 42.74
N VAL A 311 -6.19 13.99 42.21
CA VAL A 311 -4.94 13.32 42.63
C VAL A 311 -4.67 13.54 44.13
N ARG A 312 -4.91 14.75 44.65
CA ARG A 312 -4.77 15.02 46.09
C ARG A 312 -5.80 14.26 46.91
N ASP A 313 -7.04 14.15 46.43
CA ASP A 313 -8.08 13.36 47.10
C ASP A 313 -7.68 11.88 47.17
N VAL A 314 -7.14 11.31 46.10
CA VAL A 314 -6.63 9.93 46.06
C VAL A 314 -5.53 9.71 47.09
N VAL A 315 -4.54 10.61 47.17
CA VAL A 315 -3.45 10.51 48.17
C VAL A 315 -3.99 10.57 49.60
N SER A 316 -5.02 11.38 49.85
CA SER A 316 -5.62 11.50 51.19
C SER A 316 -6.48 10.31 51.61
N THR A 317 -6.97 9.52 50.64
CA THR A 317 -7.95 8.44 50.87
C THR A 317 -7.37 7.04 50.66
N ASN A 318 -6.23 6.92 49.97
CA ASN A 318 -5.62 5.64 49.65
C ASN A 318 -4.18 5.57 50.21
N SER A 319 -3.94 4.70 51.18
CA SER A 319 -2.62 4.53 51.80
C SER A 319 -1.60 3.76 50.95
N ASP A 320 -2.05 3.08 49.90
CA ASP A 320 -1.21 2.18 49.10
C ASP A 320 -0.47 2.93 47.97
N VAL A 321 -0.95 4.13 47.59
CA VAL A 321 -0.28 4.96 46.60
C VAL A 321 1.03 5.55 47.17
N LYS A 322 1.99 5.82 46.30
CA LYS A 322 3.30 6.38 46.73
C LYS A 322 3.20 7.88 46.99
N GLU A 323 2.54 8.25 48.09
CA GLU A 323 2.28 9.64 48.52
C GLU A 323 3.49 10.57 48.32
N ASN A 324 4.66 10.21 48.87
CA ASN A 324 5.87 11.03 48.77
C ASN A 324 6.30 11.31 47.32
N LEU A 325 6.15 10.32 46.43
CA LEU A 325 6.51 10.45 45.01
C LEU A 325 5.49 11.30 44.25
N ILE A 326 4.21 11.18 44.61
CA ILE A 326 3.10 11.93 44.01
C ILE A 326 3.15 13.39 44.44
N LEU A 327 3.28 13.69 45.74
CA LEU A 327 3.34 15.07 46.23
C LEU A 327 4.53 15.83 45.65
N ARG A 328 5.69 15.17 45.52
CA ARG A 328 6.87 15.76 44.87
C ARG A 328 6.66 16.01 43.38
N ALA A 329 5.92 15.12 42.70
CA ALA A 329 5.55 15.30 41.31
C ALA A 329 4.60 16.49 41.10
N LEU A 330 3.69 16.75 42.05
CA LEU A 330 2.75 17.87 42.01
C LEU A 330 3.34 19.23 42.42
N SER A 331 4.52 19.25 43.04
CA SER A 331 5.19 20.47 43.52
C SER A 331 6.18 21.08 42.51
N ASN A 332 6.47 20.37 41.42
CA ASN A 332 7.33 20.81 40.33
C ASN A 332 6.50 21.29 39.15
#